data_AF-A0A9W6SP63-F1
#
_entry.id   AF-A0A9W6SP63-F1
#
_cell.length_a   1.000
_cell.length_b   1.000
_cell.length_c   1.000
_cell.angle_alpha   90.00
_cell.angle_beta   90.00
_cell.angle_gamma   90.00
#
_symmetry.space_group_name_H-M   'P 1'
#
loop_
_entity.id
_entity.type
_entity.pdbx_description
1 polymer ?
#
loop_
_entity_poly.entity_id
_entity_poly.type
_entity_poly.pdbx_seq_one_letter_code
_entity_poly.pdbx_strand_id
1 'polypeptide(L)'
;MGNDQDLWTALVEAERQLARARAEFYQRAEGRSEVLAAALQGPSNWDRGTALAFLGKIPDDVPELLDQLVENATSHAWALVARRAIAAGRRELVTPLLRRIVRERLETADAEDYRRLAELLRHMNDDEALGELVRRAADLEDPDMQEVARDFAR
;
A
#
# COMPACT_ATOMS: atom_id res chain seq x y z
N MET A 1 -3.26 40.60 -12.99
CA MET A 1 -2.52 39.38 -13.34
C MET A 1 -1.34 39.28 -12.38
N GLY A 2 -1.43 38.79 -11.15
CA GLY A 2 -2.50 38.16 -10.38
C GLY A 2 -1.83 37.03 -9.58
N ASN A 3 -1.77 37.15 -8.25
CA ASN A 3 -1.12 36.24 -7.29
C ASN A 3 -1.23 34.75 -7.66
N ASP A 4 -2.38 34.34 -8.19
CA ASP A 4 -2.65 32.95 -8.61
C ASP A 4 -1.69 32.42 -9.69
N GLN A 5 -1.31 33.24 -10.67
CA GLN A 5 -0.37 32.82 -11.72
C GLN A 5 1.05 32.63 -11.15
N ASP A 6 1.44 33.45 -10.19
CA ASP A 6 2.73 33.34 -9.51
C ASP A 6 2.74 32.11 -8.60
N LEU A 7 1.67 31.89 -7.83
CA LEU A 7 1.48 30.68 -7.01
C LEU A 7 1.49 29.41 -7.87
N TRP A 8 0.81 29.41 -9.01
CA TRP A 8 0.83 28.30 -9.95
C TRP A 8 2.24 28.04 -10.51
N THR A 9 2.95 29.11 -10.89
CA THR A 9 4.33 29.00 -11.39
C THR A 9 5.27 28.41 -10.32
N ALA A 10 5.13 28.85 -9.06
CA ALA A 10 5.89 28.30 -7.95
C ALA A 10 5.58 26.81 -7.71
N LEU A 11 4.31 26.40 -7.81
CA LEU A 11 3.91 25.00 -7.69
C LEU A 11 4.53 24.13 -8.80
N VAL A 12 4.49 24.59 -10.05
CA VAL A 12 5.09 23.86 -11.18
C VAL A 12 6.60 23.69 -11.00
N GLU A 13 7.29 24.72 -10.48
CA GLU A 13 8.73 24.61 -10.24
C GLU A 13 9.04 23.64 -9.08
N ALA A 14 8.24 23.64 -8.01
CA ALA A 14 8.38 22.66 -6.93
C ALA A 14 8.17 21.22 -7.43
N GLU A 15 7.16 20.98 -8.27
CA GLU A 15 6.92 19.66 -8.88
C GLU A 15 8.09 19.22 -9.79
N ARG A 16 8.70 20.15 -10.53
CA ARG A 16 9.91 19.86 -11.33
C ARG A 16 11.10 19.48 -10.46
N GLN A 17 11.31 20.19 -9.36
CA GLN A 17 12.39 19.87 -8.41
C GLN A 17 12.16 18.51 -7.76
N LEU A 18 10.92 18.21 -7.35
CA LEU A 18 10.56 16.91 -6.81
C LEU A 18 10.78 15.78 -7.83
N ALA A 19 10.38 15.97 -9.09
CA ALA A 19 10.60 14.99 -10.14
C ALA A 19 12.10 14.70 -10.37
N ARG A 20 12.94 15.74 -10.36
CA ARG A 20 14.41 15.59 -10.46
C ARG A 20 14.98 14.83 -9.25
N ALA A 21 14.59 15.19 -8.04
CA ALA A 21 15.05 14.53 -6.82
C ALA A 21 14.66 13.04 -6.79
N ARG A 22 13.43 12.71 -7.22
CA ARG A 22 12.99 11.31 -7.36
C ARG A 22 13.83 10.54 -8.37
N ALA A 23 14.09 11.13 -9.54
CA ALA A 23 14.92 10.49 -10.57
C ALA A 23 16.35 10.26 -10.07
N GLU A 24 16.93 11.24 -9.36
CA GLU A 24 18.26 11.12 -8.79
C GLU A 24 18.32 10.04 -7.70
N PHE A 25 17.35 10.01 -6.78
CA PHE A 25 17.25 8.96 -5.77
C PHE A 25 17.09 7.58 -6.41
N TYR A 26 16.24 7.46 -7.44
CA TYR A 26 16.07 6.21 -8.18
C TYR A 26 17.38 5.74 -8.83
N GLN A 27 18.13 6.64 -9.48
CA GLN A 27 19.32 6.27 -10.26
C GLN A 27 20.59 6.10 -9.43
N ARG A 28 20.71 6.79 -8.30
CA ARG A 28 21.99 6.92 -7.58
C ARG A 28 21.98 6.33 -6.17
N ALA A 29 20.83 5.99 -5.60
CA ALA A 29 20.80 5.38 -4.27
C ALA A 29 21.31 3.93 -4.34
N GLU A 30 22.36 3.62 -3.58
CA GLU A 30 22.95 2.27 -3.52
C GLU A 30 22.08 1.30 -2.71
N GLY A 31 21.45 1.78 -1.62
CA GLY A 31 20.56 1.02 -0.73
C GLY A 31 19.11 1.52 -0.78
N ARG A 32 18.55 1.67 -1.98
CA ARG A 32 17.22 2.31 -2.16
C ARG A 32 16.11 1.61 -1.37
N SER A 33 16.02 0.28 -1.45
CA SER A 33 15.04 -0.52 -0.71
C SER A 33 15.20 -0.36 0.80
N GLU A 34 16.43 -0.33 1.32
CA GLU A 34 16.71 -0.17 2.75
C GLU A 34 16.25 1.20 3.27
N VAL A 35 16.54 2.27 2.52
CA VAL A 35 16.09 3.63 2.85
C VAL A 35 14.56 3.71 2.83
N LEU A 36 13.92 3.13 1.81
CA LEU A 36 12.46 3.10 1.71
C LEU A 36 11.82 2.28 2.83
N ALA A 37 12.39 1.12 3.18
CA ALA A 37 11.94 0.29 4.30
C ALA A 37 12.00 1.07 5.62
N ALA A 38 13.12 1.75 5.89
CA ALA A 38 13.28 2.59 7.07
C ALA A 38 12.27 3.73 7.11
N ALA A 39 12.01 4.38 5.97
CA ALA A 39 11.02 5.46 5.86
C ALA A 39 9.58 4.97 6.10
N LEU A 40 9.23 3.78 5.63
CA LEU A 40 7.90 3.18 5.83
C LEU A 40 7.60 2.83 7.30
N GLN A 41 8.63 2.47 8.06
CA GLN A 41 8.51 2.05 9.45
C GLN A 41 8.87 3.14 10.47
N GLY A 42 9.55 4.20 10.01
CA GLY A 42 10.00 5.29 10.87
C GLY A 42 8.87 6.12 11.48
N PRO A 43 9.19 6.95 12.49
CA PRO A 43 8.21 7.81 13.15
C PRO A 43 7.78 9.02 12.31
N SER A 44 8.52 9.35 11.24
CA SER A 44 8.27 10.53 10.40
C SER A 44 7.13 10.28 9.41
N ASN A 45 6.00 10.97 9.61
CA ASN A 45 4.88 10.94 8.67
C ASN A 45 5.24 11.47 7.28
N TRP A 46 6.18 12.43 7.22
CA TRP A 46 6.67 12.97 5.95
C TRP A 46 7.51 11.94 5.19
N ASP A 47 8.38 11.20 5.87
CA ASP A 47 9.20 10.17 5.22
C ASP A 47 8.32 9.03 4.70
N ARG A 48 7.39 8.55 5.53
CA ARG A 48 6.43 7.50 5.13
C ARG A 48 5.57 7.94 3.95
N GLY A 49 4.98 9.12 4.01
CA GLY A 49 4.17 9.68 2.91
C GLY A 49 4.99 9.83 1.63
N THR A 50 6.23 10.28 1.73
CA THR A 50 7.15 10.44 0.60
C THR A 50 7.54 9.09 -0.01
N ALA A 51 7.85 8.09 0.82
CA ALA A 51 8.19 6.74 0.38
C ALA A 51 7.02 6.07 -0.34
N LEU A 52 5.81 6.16 0.22
CA LEU A 52 4.60 5.62 -0.42
C LEU A 52 4.29 6.32 -1.75
N ALA A 53 4.43 7.65 -1.80
CA ALA A 53 4.24 8.42 -3.03
C ALA A 53 5.32 8.11 -4.09
N PHE A 54 6.56 7.85 -3.66
CA PHE A 54 7.65 7.40 -4.53
C PHE A 54 7.33 6.04 -5.14
N LEU A 55 6.97 5.05 -4.31
CA LEU A 55 6.65 3.69 -4.75
C LEU A 55 5.43 3.64 -5.67
N GLY A 56 4.44 4.52 -5.48
CA GLY A 56 3.31 4.66 -6.40
C GLY A 56 3.66 5.25 -7.78
N LYS A 57 4.86 5.81 -7.95
CA LYS A 57 5.36 6.36 -9.23
C LYS A 57 6.48 5.52 -9.83
N ILE A 58 7.31 4.92 -8.99
CA ILE A 58 8.48 4.14 -9.35
C ILE A 58 8.43 2.85 -8.52
N PRO A 59 7.74 1.82 -9.03
CA PRO A 59 7.29 0.69 -8.21
C PRO A 59 8.27 -0.49 -8.19
N ASP A 60 9.52 -0.28 -8.59
CA ASP A 60 10.51 -1.36 -8.78
C ASP A 60 10.82 -2.10 -7.47
N ASP A 61 10.80 -1.39 -6.33
CA ASP A 61 11.09 -1.93 -5.01
C ASP A 61 9.84 -2.49 -4.29
N VAL A 62 8.64 -2.38 -4.91
CA VAL A 62 7.38 -2.84 -4.29
C VAL A 62 7.40 -4.32 -3.90
N PRO A 63 7.91 -5.27 -4.73
CA PRO A 63 7.93 -6.67 -4.35
C PRO A 63 8.81 -6.96 -3.12
N GLU A 64 9.92 -6.23 -2.95
CA GLU A 64 10.85 -6.40 -1.84
C GLU A 64 10.29 -5.79 -0.54
N LEU A 65 9.49 -4.72 -0.66
CA LEU A 65 8.92 -3.98 0.46
C LEU A 65 7.47 -4.37 0.79
N LEU A 66 7.00 -5.49 0.24
CA LEU A 66 5.58 -5.81 0.25
C LEU A 66 5.04 -6.04 1.67
N ASP A 67 5.82 -6.64 2.57
CA ASP A 67 5.41 -6.84 3.97
C ASP A 67 5.15 -5.50 4.68
N GLN A 68 6.07 -4.54 4.57
CA GLN A 68 5.91 -3.21 5.14
C GLN A 68 4.76 -2.45 4.48
N LEU A 69 4.56 -2.63 3.17
CA LEU A 69 3.44 -2.02 2.46
C LEU A 69 2.10 -2.59 2.91
N VAL A 70 2.00 -3.91 3.19
CA VAL A 70 0.79 -4.52 3.72
C VAL A 70 0.45 -3.97 5.11
N GLU A 71 1.43 -3.79 6.00
CA GLU A 71 1.22 -3.14 7.30
C GLU A 71 0.65 -1.72 7.15
N ASN A 72 1.23 -0.93 6.23
CA ASN A 72 0.73 0.40 5.97
C ASN A 72 -0.67 0.36 5.31
N ALA A 73 -0.95 -0.64 4.48
CA ALA A 73 -2.23 -0.85 3.79
C ALA A 73 -3.37 -1.29 4.71
N THR A 74 -3.05 -1.86 5.86
CA THR A 74 -4.03 -2.20 6.91
C THR A 74 -4.13 -1.13 8.01
N SER A 75 -3.19 -0.20 8.08
CA SER A 75 -3.27 0.95 9.01
C SER A 75 -4.37 1.96 8.65
N HIS A 76 -4.96 2.60 9.66
CA HIS A 76 -5.98 3.65 9.42
C HIS A 76 -5.45 4.86 8.63
N ALA A 77 -4.23 5.31 8.94
CA ALA A 77 -3.70 6.57 8.40
C ALA A 77 -3.18 6.44 6.97
N TRP A 78 -2.66 5.27 6.59
CA TRP A 78 -1.91 5.09 5.34
C TRP A 78 -2.55 4.09 4.38
N ALA A 79 -3.64 3.44 4.78
CA ALA A 79 -4.30 2.36 4.03
C ALA A 79 -4.41 2.64 2.53
N LEU A 80 -5.07 3.74 2.16
CA LEU A 80 -5.34 4.03 0.75
C LEU A 80 -4.07 4.30 -0.06
N VAL A 81 -3.11 5.04 0.49
CA VAL A 81 -1.88 5.37 -0.24
C VAL A 81 -1.00 4.13 -0.38
N ALA A 82 -0.90 3.30 0.65
CA ALA A 82 -0.17 2.04 0.59
C ALA A 82 -0.80 1.03 -0.37
N ARG A 83 -2.13 0.89 -0.37
CA ARG A 83 -2.84 0.07 -1.38
C ARG A 83 -2.54 0.51 -2.81
N ARG A 84 -2.50 1.83 -3.06
CA ARG A 84 -2.11 2.39 -4.37
C ARG A 84 -0.65 2.10 -4.73
N ALA A 85 0.27 2.17 -3.75
CA ALA A 85 1.67 1.82 -3.97
C ALA A 85 1.84 0.33 -4.32
N ILE A 86 1.13 -0.56 -3.61
CA ILE A 86 1.10 -2.00 -3.93
C ILE A 86 0.55 -2.22 -5.35
N ALA A 87 -0.56 -1.54 -5.70
CA ALA A 87 -1.20 -1.65 -7.01
C ALA A 87 -0.35 -1.12 -8.17
N ALA A 88 0.61 -0.22 -7.91
CA ALA A 88 1.56 0.26 -8.91
C ALA A 88 2.63 -0.78 -9.28
N GLY A 89 2.86 -1.77 -8.40
CA GLY A 89 3.80 -2.87 -8.65
C GLY A 89 3.40 -3.78 -9.80
N ARG A 90 4.39 -4.47 -10.37
CA ARG A 90 4.18 -5.49 -11.41
C ARG A 90 3.30 -6.62 -10.88
N ARG A 91 2.07 -6.75 -11.39
CA ARG A 91 1.03 -7.66 -10.87
C ARG A 91 1.53 -9.10 -10.78
N GLU A 92 2.27 -9.56 -11.79
CA GLU A 92 2.83 -10.91 -11.86
C GLU A 92 3.85 -11.22 -10.75
N LEU A 93 4.50 -10.20 -10.19
CA LEU A 93 5.42 -10.36 -9.05
C LEU A 93 4.70 -10.13 -7.71
N VAL A 94 3.84 -9.11 -7.65
CA VAL A 94 3.18 -8.67 -6.42
C VAL A 94 2.07 -9.62 -5.99
N THR A 95 1.21 -10.06 -6.90
CA THR A 95 0.01 -10.86 -6.54
C THR A 95 0.36 -12.16 -5.81
N PRO A 96 1.30 -13.01 -6.29
CA PRO A 96 1.65 -14.25 -5.58
C PRO A 96 2.21 -13.99 -4.18
N LEU A 97 3.05 -12.96 -4.04
CA LEU A 97 3.65 -12.57 -2.76
C LEU A 97 2.59 -12.02 -1.80
N LEU A 98 1.69 -11.17 -2.30
CA LEU A 98 0.60 -10.59 -1.51
C LEU A 98 -0.31 -11.68 -0.95
N ARG A 99 -0.72 -12.64 -1.79
CA ARG A 99 -1.55 -13.78 -1.35
C ARG A 99 -0.88 -14.59 -0.25
N ARG A 100 0.44 -14.82 -0.35
CA ARG A 100 1.22 -15.49 0.69
C ARG A 100 1.17 -14.70 2.01
N ILE A 101 1.51 -13.41 1.97
CA ILE A 101 1.54 -12.53 3.15
C ILE A 101 0.15 -12.45 3.81
N VAL A 102 -0.91 -12.30 3.00
CA VAL A 102 -2.29 -12.28 3.50
C VAL A 102 -2.61 -13.59 4.22
N ARG A 103 -2.30 -14.74 3.61
CA ARG A 103 -2.56 -16.05 4.21
C ARG A 103 -1.87 -16.22 5.56
N GLU A 104 -0.60 -15.82 5.65
CA GLU A 104 0.19 -15.85 6.88
C GLU A 104 -0.44 -14.95 7.96
N ARG A 105 -0.83 -13.71 7.61
CA ARG A 105 -1.46 -12.78 8.57
C ARG A 105 -2.82 -13.25 9.07
N LEU A 106 -3.61 -13.94 8.24
CA LEU A 106 -4.92 -14.46 8.63
C LEU A 106 -4.86 -15.54 9.73
N GLU A 107 -3.69 -16.09 10.04
CA GLU A 107 -3.51 -17.06 11.14
C GLU A 107 -3.69 -16.43 12.53
N THR A 108 -3.41 -15.14 12.68
CA THR A 108 -3.50 -14.41 13.95
C THR A 108 -4.38 -13.16 13.88
N ALA A 109 -5.03 -12.92 12.74
CA ALA A 109 -5.85 -11.74 12.47
C ALA A 109 -7.17 -11.75 13.25
N ASP A 110 -7.55 -10.58 13.76
CA ASP A 110 -8.90 -10.32 14.27
C ASP A 110 -9.87 -9.84 13.18
N ALA A 111 -11.11 -9.53 13.54
CA ALA A 111 -12.12 -9.11 12.57
C ALA A 111 -11.77 -7.79 11.86
N GLU A 112 -11.07 -6.86 12.53
CA GLU A 112 -10.60 -5.64 11.89
C GLU A 112 -9.50 -5.95 10.87
N ASP A 113 -8.52 -6.78 11.23
CA ASP A 113 -7.47 -7.23 10.31
C ASP A 113 -8.08 -7.92 9.08
N TYR A 114 -9.06 -8.80 9.25
CA TYR A 114 -9.79 -9.44 8.16
C TYR A 114 -10.45 -8.40 7.24
N ARG A 115 -11.14 -7.41 7.81
CA ARG A 115 -11.76 -6.32 7.04
C ARG A 115 -10.71 -5.53 6.26
N ARG A 116 -9.59 -5.17 6.88
CA ARG A 116 -8.51 -4.39 6.24
C ARG A 116 -7.84 -5.17 5.11
N LEU A 117 -7.59 -6.46 5.30
CA LEU A 117 -7.03 -7.34 4.27
C LEU A 117 -8.03 -7.55 3.13
N ALA A 118 -9.33 -7.71 3.42
CA ALA A 118 -10.37 -7.80 2.40
C ALA A 118 -10.46 -6.52 1.54
N GLU A 119 -10.38 -5.34 2.17
CA GLU A 119 -10.32 -4.07 1.44
C GLU A 119 -9.08 -3.96 0.53
N LEU A 120 -7.92 -4.45 1.00
CA LEU A 120 -6.69 -4.49 0.20
C LEU A 120 -6.86 -5.42 -1.01
N LEU A 121 -7.32 -6.66 -0.80
CA LEU A 121 -7.54 -7.62 -1.89
C LEU A 121 -8.55 -7.11 -2.92
N ARG A 122 -9.64 -6.48 -2.47
CA ARG A 122 -10.60 -5.80 -3.34
C ARG A 122 -9.96 -4.68 -4.13
N HIS A 123 -9.11 -3.85 -3.51
CA HIS A 123 -8.39 -2.79 -4.20
C HIS A 123 -7.47 -3.34 -5.31
N MET A 124 -6.90 -4.53 -5.08
CA MET A 124 -6.03 -5.22 -6.04
C MET A 124 -6.80 -5.97 -7.13
N ASN A 125 -8.14 -6.02 -7.06
CA ASN A 125 -8.99 -6.87 -7.90
C ASN A 125 -8.47 -8.32 -7.89
N ASP A 126 -8.24 -8.86 -6.69
CA ASP A 126 -7.84 -10.26 -6.48
C ASP A 126 -9.03 -11.06 -5.92
N ASP A 127 -10.02 -11.29 -6.77
CA ASP A 127 -11.31 -11.89 -6.39
C ASP A 127 -11.16 -13.31 -5.85
N GLU A 128 -10.15 -14.06 -6.33
CA GLU A 128 -9.85 -15.40 -5.86
C GLU A 128 -9.41 -15.39 -4.39
N ALA A 129 -8.41 -14.57 -4.06
CA ALA A 129 -7.93 -14.44 -2.69
C ALA A 129 -8.99 -13.81 -1.76
N LEU A 130 -9.76 -12.85 -2.28
CA LEU A 130 -10.87 -12.26 -1.54
C LEU A 130 -11.95 -13.31 -1.22
N GLY A 131 -12.30 -14.16 -2.18
CA GLY A 131 -13.25 -15.25 -1.99
C GLY A 131 -12.75 -16.34 -1.03
N GLU A 132 -11.44 -16.60 -0.98
CA GLU A 132 -10.84 -17.44 0.06
C GLU A 132 -10.98 -16.82 1.46
N LEU A 133 -10.65 -15.53 1.60
CA LEU A 133 -10.77 -14.81 2.87
C LEU A 133 -12.23 -14.79 3.36
N VAL A 134 -13.18 -14.47 2.48
CA VAL A 134 -14.61 -14.42 2.80
C VAL A 134 -15.15 -15.77 3.26
N ARG A 135 -14.79 -16.87 2.59
CA ARG A 135 -15.18 -18.23 3.01
C ARG A 135 -14.60 -18.56 4.37
N ARG A 136 -13.30 -18.28 4.58
CA ARG A 136 -12.64 -18.51 5.87
C ARG A 136 -13.31 -17.73 7.00
N ALA A 137 -13.67 -16.46 6.76
CA ALA A 137 -14.37 -15.64 7.75
C ALA A 137 -15.78 -16.16 8.06
N ALA A 138 -16.51 -16.69 7.05
CA ALA A 138 -17.84 -17.26 7.23
C ALA A 138 -17.85 -18.56 8.05
N ASP A 139 -16.77 -19.33 7.97
CA ASP A 139 -16.61 -20.59 8.71
C ASP A 139 -16.25 -20.39 10.20
N LEU A 140 -15.94 -19.16 10.62
CA LEU A 140 -15.65 -18.84 12.02
C LEU A 140 -16.95 -18.61 12.81
N GLU A 141 -17.00 -19.13 14.04
CA GLU A 141 -18.11 -18.92 14.99
C GLU A 141 -18.02 -17.56 15.71
N ASP A 142 -17.58 -16.53 15.00
CA ASP A 142 -17.43 -15.16 15.49
C ASP A 142 -18.38 -14.22 14.72
N PRO A 143 -19.33 -13.54 15.38
CA PRO A 143 -20.25 -12.61 14.73
C PRO A 143 -19.56 -11.49 13.93
N ASP A 144 -18.43 -10.99 14.40
CA ASP A 144 -17.71 -9.90 13.73
C ASP A 144 -17.04 -10.42 12.45
N MET A 145 -16.50 -11.64 12.47
CA MET A 145 -15.98 -12.31 11.27
C MET A 145 -17.08 -12.59 10.24
N GLN A 146 -18.26 -13.04 10.70
CA GLN A 146 -19.41 -13.26 9.84
C GLN A 146 -19.97 -11.96 9.24
N GLU A 147 -19.84 -10.83 9.94
CA GLU A 147 -20.12 -9.51 9.36
C GLU A 147 -19.16 -9.21 8.21
N VAL A 148 -17.85 -9.37 8.42
CA VAL A 148 -16.85 -9.19 7.35
C VAL A 148 -17.16 -10.08 6.15
N ALA A 149 -17.47 -11.36 6.36
CA ALA A 149 -17.84 -12.26 5.27
C ALA A 149 -19.03 -11.72 4.45
N ARG A 150 -20.08 -11.24 5.11
CA ARG A 150 -21.28 -10.69 4.44
C ARG A 150 -21.00 -9.39 3.69
N ASP A 151 -20.15 -8.52 4.24
CA ASP A 151 -19.80 -7.24 3.61
C ASP A 151 -19.05 -7.41 2.28
N PHE A 152 -18.25 -8.49 2.18
CA PHE A 152 -17.36 -8.73 1.04
C PHE A 152 -17.79 -9.90 0.14
N ALA A 153 -18.94 -10.54 0.38
CA ALA A 153 -19.46 -11.64 -0.43
C ALA A 153 -20.07 -11.23 -1.80
N ARG A 154 -19.93 -9.96 -2.21
CA ARG A 154 -20.59 -9.39 -3.40
C ARG A 154 -19.59 -8.88 -4.43
#